data_AF-A0A2V5SQY0-F1
#
_entry.id   AF-A0A2V5SQY0-F1
#
_cell.length_a   1.000
_cell.length_b   1.000
_cell.length_c   1.000
_cell.angle_alpha   90.00
_cell.angle_beta   90.00
_cell.angle_gamma   90.00
#
_symmetry.space_group_name_H-M   'P 1'
#
loop_
_entity.id
_entity.type
_entity.pdbx_description
1 polymer ?
#
loop_
_entity_poly.entity_id
_entity_poly.type
_entity_poly.pdbx_seq_one_letter_code
_entity_poly.pdbx_strand_id
1 'polypeptide(L)' 'MATRLYVGNLPFNTTENELQELFAQAGVVQEVTLMQDKFTG' A
#
# COMPACT_ATOMS: atom_id res chain seq x y z
N MET A 1 3.02 -6.15 -19.03
CA MET A 1 2.39 -4.85 -18.73
C MET A 1 2.37 -4.71 -17.21
N ALA A 2 3.16 -3.80 -16.64
CA ALA A 2 3.20 -3.63 -15.19
C ALA A 2 2.16 -2.56 -14.80
N THR A 3 1.09 -2.97 -14.13
CA THR A 3 0.07 -2.06 -13.60
C THR A 3 0.52 -1.62 -12.22
N ARG A 4 1.05 -0.40 -12.10
CA ARG A 4 1.40 0.21 -10.80
C ARG A 4 0.27 1.15 -10.37
N LEU A 5 -0.26 0.92 -9.18
CA LEU A 5 -1.28 1.76 -8.55
C LEU A 5 -0.61 2.58 -7.45
N TYR A 6 -0.78 3.89 -7.49
CA TYR A 6 -0.37 4.79 -6.42
C TYR A 6 -1.57 5.12 -5.56
N VAL A 7 -1.49 4.80 -4.26
CA VAL A 7 -2.54 5.06 -3.29
C VAL A 7 -2.02 6.12 -2.33
N GLY A 8 -2.60 7.32 -2.40
CA GLY A 8 -2.30 8.43 -1.48
C GLY A 8 -3.38 8.58 -0.41
N ASN A 9 -3.17 9.50 0.53
CA ASN A 9 -4.12 9.78 1.63
C ASN A 9 -4.40 8.57 2.55
N LEU A 10 -3.40 7.72 2.74
CA LEU A 10 -3.46 6.62 3.70
C LEU A 10 -3.09 7.13 5.10
N PRO A 11 -3.77 6.65 6.16
CA PRO A 11 -3.38 6.97 7.52
C PRO A 11 -1.98 6.42 7.84
N PHE A 12 -1.23 7.12 8.68
CA PHE A 12 0.12 6.72 9.11
C PHE A 12 0.18 5.37 9.84
N ASN A 13 -0.95 4.87 10.33
CA ASN A 13 -1.02 3.55 10.94
C ASN A 13 -1.13 2.41 9.92
N THR A 14 -1.38 2.73 8.65
CA THR A 14 -1.66 1.72 7.63
C THR A 14 -0.38 0.99 7.30
N THR A 15 -0.44 -0.33 7.34
CA THR A 15 0.71 -1.18 7.04
C THR A 15 0.64 -1.74 5.61
N GLU A 16 1.80 -2.12 5.07
CA GLU A 16 1.88 -2.82 3.78
C GLU A 16 1.04 -4.11 3.78
N ASN A 17 1.02 -4.84 4.90
CA ASN A 17 0.22 -6.04 5.06
C ASN A 17 -1.29 -5.76 4.97
N GLU A 18 -1.78 -4.74 5.68
CA GLU A 18 -3.19 -4.37 5.60
C GLU A 18 -3.60 -3.97 4.19
N LEU A 19 -2.77 -3.17 3.50
CA LEU A 19 -3.02 -2.83 2.09
C LEU A 19 -3.03 -4.08 1.22
N GLN A 20 -2.04 -4.94 1.36
CA GLN A 20 -1.95 -6.16 0.58
C GLN A 20 -3.17 -7.05 0.78
N GLU A 21 -3.61 -7.27 2.02
CA GLU A 21 -4.82 -8.03 2.33
C GLU A 21 -6.07 -7.34 1.77
N LEU A 22 -6.18 -6.02 1.92
CA LEU A 22 -7.34 -5.25 1.44
C LEU A 22 -7.46 -5.30 -0.08
N PHE A 23 -6.34 -5.17 -0.80
CA PHE A 23 -6.28 -5.23 -2.25
C PHE A 23 -6.29 -6.66 -2.80
N ALA A 24 -5.86 -7.66 -2.01
CA ALA A 24 -5.97 -9.08 -2.38
C ALA A 24 -7.42 -9.51 -2.61
N GLN A 25 -8.38 -8.86 -1.93
CA GLN A 25 -9.81 -9.06 -2.15
C GLN A 25 -10.25 -8.64 -3.55
N ALA A 26 -9.62 -7.58 -4.08
CA ALA A 26 -9.96 -6.97 -5.36
C ALA A 26 -9.17 -7.59 -6.52
N GLY A 27 -7.99 -8.16 -6.26
CA GLY A 27 -7.16 -8.79 -7.29
C GLY A 27 -5.79 -9.24 -6.78
N VAL A 28 -4.94 -9.73 -7.70
CA VAL A 28 -3.61 -10.21 -7.35
C VAL A 28 -2.65 -9.03 -7.16
N VAL A 29 -2.19 -8.85 -5.92
CA VAL A 29 -1.19 -7.84 -5.56
C VAL A 29 0.21 -8.46 -5.75
N GLN A 30 1.04 -7.90 -6.64
CA GLN A 30 2.41 -8.37 -6.85
C GLN A 30 3.40 -7.80 -5.84
N GLU A 31 3.28 -6.51 -5.53
CA GLU A 31 4.21 -5.79 -4.69
C GLU A 31 3.46 -4.61 -4.05
N VAL A 32 3.63 -4.43 -2.74
CA VAL A 32 3.15 -3.26 -2.00
C VAL A 32 4.39 -2.55 -1.47
N THR A 33 4.44 -1.24 -1.67
CA THR A 33 5.50 -0.40 -1.10
C THR A 33 4.83 0.78 -0.41
N LEU A 34 4.85 0.79 0.91
CA LEU A 34 4.36 1.91 1.70
C LEU A 34 5.51 2.89 1.92
N MET A 35 5.49 4.00 1.20
CA MET A 35 6.38 5.12 1.48
C MET A 35 5.86 5.87 2.72
N GLN A 36 6.20 5.35 3.90
CA GLN A 36 5.95 6.04 5.16
C GLN A 36 6.99 7.16 5.31
N ASP A 37 6.51 8.39 5.45
CA ASP A 37 7.37 9.54 5.67
C ASP A 37 8.03 9.42 7.05
N LYS A 38 9.34 9.17 7.05
CA LYS A 38 10.16 8.95 8.24
C LYS A 38 10.41 10.23 9.04
N PHE A 39 9.92 11.39 8.58
CA PHE A 39 10.16 12.68 9.22
C PHE A 39 9.17 13.08 10.31
N THR A 40 8.02 12.42 10.44
CA THR A 40 7.03 12.73 11.49
C THR A 40 6.79 11.57 12.46
N GLY A 41 7.74 10.63 12.54
CA GLY A 41 7.78 9.63 13.62
C GLY A 41 7.97 10.29 14.98
#